data_AF-A0A2M8Q5T5-F1
#
_entry.id   AF-A0A2M8Q5T5-F1
#
_cell.length_a   1.000
_cell.length_b   1.000
_cell.length_c   1.000
_cell.angle_alpha   90.00
_cell.angle_beta   90.00
_cell.angle_gamma   90.00
#
_symmetry.space_group_name_H-M   'P 1'
#
loop_
_entity.id
_entity.type
_entity.pdbx_description
1 polymer ?
#
loop_
_entity_poly.entity_id
_entity_poly.type
_entity_poly.pdbx_seq_one_letter_code
_entity_poly.pdbx_strand_id
1 'polypeptide(L)' 'MGHTNWVNALALDASGRLFSASRDKTVRVWDTNTFEQFAVFYADAPVLRLLVGEDGLIIVGDESGMVHFLRLVGV' A
#
# COMPACT_ATOMS: atom_id res chain seq x y z
N MET A 1 -1.51 9.00 -13.23
CA MET A 1 -0.99 7.77 -12.60
C MET A 1 -1.94 7.42 -11.47
N GLY A 2 -2.26 6.15 -11.30
CA GLY A 2 -3.30 5.74 -10.36
C GLY A 2 -3.56 4.26 -10.46
N HIS A 3 -4.41 3.76 -9.58
CA HIS A 3 -4.85 2.39 -9.68
C HIS A 3 -5.69 2.18 -10.95
N THR A 4 -5.53 1.03 -11.61
CA THR A 4 -6.29 0.67 -12.81
C THR A 4 -7.53 -0.17 -12.49
N ASN A 5 -7.77 -0.42 -11.20
CA ASN A 5 -8.90 -1.17 -10.68
C ASN A 5 -9.27 -0.65 -9.27
N TRP A 6 -10.35 -1.18 -8.68
CA TRP A 6 -10.89 -0.70 -7.41
C TRP A 6 -9.84 -0.63 -6.30
N VAL A 7 -9.79 0.53 -5.66
CA VAL A 7 -9.05 0.72 -4.41
C VAL A 7 -9.89 0.12 -3.28
N ASN A 8 -9.33 -0.87 -2.59
CA ASN A 8 -10.03 -1.61 -1.54
C ASN A 8 -9.70 -1.12 -0.14
N ALA A 9 -8.50 -0.55 0.05
CA ALA A 9 -8.06 -0.06 1.35
C ALA A 9 -7.13 1.15 1.22
N LEU A 10 -7.18 2.02 2.21
CA LEU A 10 -6.30 3.16 2.40
C LEU A 10 -5.78 3.15 3.85
N ALA A 11 -4.55 3.58 4.08
CA ALA A 11 -4.03 3.85 5.41
C ALA A 11 -3.05 5.02 5.39
N LEU A 12 -2.93 5.72 6.52
CA LEU A 12 -1.94 6.77 6.74
C LEU A 12 -0.97 6.30 7.82
N ASP A 13 0.32 6.60 7.65
CA ASP A 13 1.28 6.48 8.74
C ASP A 13 1.44 7.80 9.51
N ALA A 14 2.16 7.75 10.63
CA ALA A 14 2.43 8.93 11.46
C ALA A 14 3.31 10.00 10.77
N SER A 15 4.01 9.64 9.68
CA SER A 15 4.80 10.58 8.89
C SER A 15 3.96 11.33 7.84
N GLY A 16 2.68 10.97 7.70
CA GLY A 16 1.79 11.52 6.69
C GLY A 16 1.87 10.82 5.35
N ARG A 17 2.51 9.65 5.22
CA ARG A 17 2.45 8.89 3.96
C ARG A 17 1.12 8.18 3.84
N LEU A 18 0.52 8.27 2.66
CA LEU A 18 -0.67 7.51 2.31
C LEU A 18 -0.29 6.21 1.63
N PHE A 19 -0.99 5.14 1.97
CA PHE A 19 -0.87 3.83 1.37
C PHE A 19 -2.23 3.47 0.77
N SER A 20 -2.24 2.95 -0.46
CA SER A 20 -3.46 2.49 -1.11
C SER A 20 -3.28 1.10 -1.68
N ALA A 21 -4.26 0.22 -1.45
CA ALA A 21 -4.27 -1.15 -1.93
C ALA A 21 -5.41 -1.38 -2.92
N SER A 22 -5.18 -2.14 -3.99
CA SER A 22 -6.16 -2.27 -5.07
C SER A 22 -6.24 -3.67 -5.68
N ARG A 23 -7.39 -3.92 -6.33
CA ARG A 23 -7.60 -5.07 -7.21
C ARG A 23 -6.67 -5.11 -8.42
N ASP A 24 -5.96 -4.03 -8.72
CA ASP A 24 -4.92 -4.00 -9.76
C ASP A 24 -3.63 -4.70 -9.33
N LYS A 25 -3.66 -5.38 -8.18
CA LYS A 25 -2.56 -6.14 -7.58
C LYS A 25 -1.42 -5.27 -7.05
N THR A 26 -1.68 -3.99 -6.81
CA THR A 26 -0.66 -3.08 -6.28
C THR A 26 -1.02 -2.50 -4.92
N VAL A 27 0.02 -2.25 -4.14
CA VAL A 27 0.01 -1.27 -3.07
C VAL A 27 0.84 -0.07 -3.53
N ARG A 28 0.28 1.14 -3.46
CA ARG A 28 0.98 2.37 -3.81
C ARG A 28 1.20 3.22 -2.58
N VAL A 29 2.32 3.91 -2.54
CA VAL A 29 2.70 4.85 -1.48
C VAL A 29 2.72 6.24 -2.08
N TRP A 30 2.15 7.20 -1.36
CA TRP A 30 2.00 8.59 -1.79
C TRP A 30 2.55 9.53 -0.73
N ASP A 31 3.24 10.56 -1.19
CA ASP A 31 3.55 11.73 -0.37
C ASP A 31 2.32 12.63 -0.34
N THR A 32 1.78 12.95 0.84
CA THR A 32 0.56 13.76 0.96
C THR A 32 0.81 15.27 0.86
N ASN A 33 2.07 15.72 0.88
CA ASN A 33 2.41 17.12 0.68
C ASN A 33 2.50 17.43 -0.82
N THR A 34 3.10 16.52 -1.60
CA THR A 34 3.28 16.72 -3.06
C THR A 34 2.19 16.06 -3.90
N PHE A 35 1.45 15.10 -3.32
CA PHE A 35 0.50 14.22 -4.01
C PHE A 35 1.14 13.33 -5.08
N GLU A 36 2.46 13.16 -5.01
CA GLU A 36 3.19 12.29 -5.92
C GLU A 36 3.28 10.86 -5.38
N GLN A 37 3.31 9.90 -6.31
CA GLN A 37 3.54 8.52 -5.96
C GLN A 37 5.02 8.30 -5.66
N PHE A 38 5.31 7.85 -4.44
CA PHE A 38 6.65 7.55 -3.97
C PHE A 38 7.11 6.14 -4.33
N ALA A 39 6.24 5.13 -4.17
CA ALA A 39 6.60 3.73 -4.40
C ALA A 39 5.41 2.86 -4.82
N VAL A 40 5.72 1.70 -5.39
CA VAL A 40 4.74 0.66 -5.74
C VAL A 40 5.27 -0.71 -5.33
N PHE A 41 4.43 -1.46 -4.64
CA PHE A 41 4.59 -2.88 -4.41
C PHE A 41 3.60 -3.66 -5.29
N TYR A 42 4.07 -4.75 -5.90
CA TYR A 42 3.28 -5.62 -6.77
C TYR A 42 3.09 -6.99 -6.10
N ALA A 43 1.84 -7.36 -5.90
CA ALA A 43 1.45 -8.70 -5.48
C ALA A 43 1.07 -9.56 -6.68
N ASP A 44 1.03 -10.88 -6.50
CA ASP A 44 0.61 -11.82 -7.54
C ASP A 44 -0.91 -11.88 -7.71
N ALA A 45 -1.66 -11.41 -6.71
CA ALA A 45 -3.12 -11.39 -6.68
C ALA A 45 -3.70 -10.02 -6.26
N PRO A 46 -4.99 -9.75 -6.56
CA PRO A 46 -5.69 -8.55 -6.12
C PRO A 46 -5.54 -8.30 -4.62
N VAL A 47 -5.14 -7.08 -4.24
CA VAL A 47 -4.93 -6.73 -2.84
C VAL A 47 -6.24 -6.25 -2.22
N LEU A 48 -6.64 -6.86 -1.11
CA LEU A 48 -7.95 -6.61 -0.48
C LEU A 48 -7.90 -5.82 0.81
N ARG A 49 -6.80 -5.92 1.56
CA ARG A 49 -6.66 -5.34 2.90
C ARG A 49 -5.23 -4.83 3.09
N LEU A 50 -5.11 -3.74 3.83
CA LEU A 50 -3.84 -3.13 4.18
C LEU A 50 -3.93 -2.54 5.59
N LEU A 51 -2.87 -2.72 6.37
CA LEU A 51 -2.68 -2.15 7.70
C LEU A 51 -1.27 -1.58 7.80
N VAL A 52 -1.13 -0.47 8.53
CA VAL A 52 0.17 0.14 8.84
C VAL A 52 0.28 0.27 10.35
N GLY A 53 1.32 -0.34 10.92
CA GLY A 53 1.65 -0.22 12.34
C GLY A 53 2.38 1.08 12.64
N GLU A 54 2.33 1.51 13.91
CA GLU A 54 3.05 2.70 14.39
C GLU A 54 4.57 2.58 14.20
N ASP A 55 5.09 1.35 14.19
CA ASP A 55 6.49 1.03 13.96
C ASP A 55 6.88 1.06 12.46
N GLY A 56 5.95 1.38 11.57
CA GLY A 56 6.15 1.41 10.12
C GLY A 56 6.10 0.03 9.43
N LEU A 57 5.67 -1.02 10.12
CA LEU A 57 5.36 -2.30 9.46
C LEU A 57 4.07 -2.16 8.64
N ILE A 58 4.11 -2.61 7.39
CA ILE A 58 2.96 -2.63 6.50
C ILE A 58 2.56 -4.09 6.29
N ILE A 59 1.31 -4.43 6.60
CA ILE A 59 0.75 -5.77 6.44
C ILE A 59 -0.31 -5.73 5.35
N VAL A 60 -0.20 -6.63 4.37
CA VAL A 60 -1.03 -6.63 3.17
C VAL A 60 -1.60 -8.02 2.92
N GLY A 61 -2.92 -8.13 2.74
CA GLY A 61 -3.59 -9.38 2.40
C GLY A 61 -4.14 -9.37 0.97
N ASP A 62 -3.90 -10.43 0.21
CA ASP A 62 -4.38 -10.58 -1.17
C ASP A 62 -5.40 -11.73 -1.36
N GLU A 63 -6.03 -11.78 -2.54
CA GLU A 63 -7.06 -12.78 -2.89
C GLU A 63 -6.53 -14.21 -3.01
N SER A 64 -5.21 -14.42 -3.07
CA SER A 64 -4.62 -15.77 -3.08
C SER A 64 -4.49 -16.40 -1.69
N GLY A 65 -4.80 -15.62 -0.65
CA GLY A 65 -4.62 -16.03 0.75
C GLY A 65 -3.23 -15.70 1.30
N MET A 66 -2.42 -14.95 0.56
CA MET A 66 -1.08 -14.54 1.02
C MET A 66 -1.17 -13.29 1.91
N VAL A 67 -0.31 -13.27 2.94
CA VAL A 67 -0.04 -12.10 3.76
C VAL A 67 1.39 -11.65 3.51
N HIS A 68 1.55 -10.40 3.07
CA HIS A 68 2.84 -9.77 2.83
C HIS A 68 3.20 -8.84 3.98
N PHE A 69 4.48 -8.86 4.35
CA PHE A 69 5.05 -8.00 5.39
C PHE A 69 6.09 -7.09 4.74
N LEU A 70 5.85 -5.79 4.75
CA LEU A 70 6.66 -4.80 4.04
C LEU A 70 7.18 -3.73 5.01
N ARG A 71 8.34 -3.18 4.68
CA ARG A 71 8.87 -1.94 5.26
C ARG A 71 9.46 -1.10 4.15
N LEU A 72 9.35 0.22 4.28
CA LEU A 72 10.09 1.15 3.44
C LEU A 72 11.52 1.29 3.97
N VAL A 73 12.51 1.19 3.09
CA VAL A 73 13.94 1.30 3.42
C VAL A 73 14.54 2.44 2.60
N GLY A 74 15.39 3.26 3.22
CA GLY A 74 16.07 4.38 2.55
C GLY A 74 15.24 5.66 2.46
N VAL A 75 14.40 5.91 3.47
CA VAL A 75 13.63 7.14 3.66
C VAL A 75 14.36 8.07 4.62
#